data_AF-A0A1A8JRL8-F1
#
_entry.id   AF-A0A1A8JRL8-F1
#
_cell.length_a   1.000
_cell.length_b   1.000
_cell.length_c   1.000
_cell.angle_alpha   90.00
_cell.angle_beta   90.00
_cell.angle_gamma   90.00
#
_symmetry.space_group_name_H-M   'P 1'
#
loop_
_entity.id
_entity.type
_entity.pdbx_description
1 polymer ?
#
loop_
_entity_poly.entity_id
_entity_poly.type
_entity_poly.pdbx_seq_one_letter_code
_entity_poly.pdbx_strand_id
1 'polypeptide(L)'
;GRGRRIVNKEDLNQTPGPGSYSPERAPPLNAQRPPCYTIGTRTRYRSADPVPGPNRYTLPDLMGPQIPHKPSSASYSFSGRRKVGAPSEDLAKTPGPGQYGSTNPDIYRQRQPSFSMQSRTKRLSYSSTVPGPGAYSPEKTYGQLHKSPSFSMGIRHSEFVVPLMVHVKE
;
A
#
# COMPACT_ATOMS: atom_id res chain seq x y z
N GLY A 1 -19.89 -17.54 -27.97
CA GLY A 1 -20.72 -17.43 -26.77
C GLY A 1 -21.29 -16.03 -26.67
N ARG A 2 -22.61 -15.89 -26.49
CA ARG A 2 -23.26 -14.62 -26.11
C ARG A 2 -24.31 -14.94 -25.05
N GLY A 3 -24.14 -14.39 -23.86
CA GLY A 3 -24.99 -14.65 -22.69
C GLY A 3 -26.42 -14.22 -22.94
N ARG A 4 -27.36 -15.14 -22.70
CA ARG A 4 -28.79 -14.86 -22.71
C ARG A 4 -29.12 -14.17 -21.39
N ARG A 5 -29.50 -12.89 -21.43
CA ARG A 5 -29.97 -12.15 -20.25
C ARG A 5 -31.22 -12.85 -19.70
N ILE A 6 -31.14 -13.33 -18.46
CA ILE A 6 -32.29 -13.87 -17.74
C ILE A 6 -33.17 -12.68 -17.37
N VAL A 7 -34.32 -12.57 -18.02
CA VAL A 7 -35.31 -11.52 -17.73
C VAL A 7 -36.25 -12.07 -16.65
N ASN A 8 -36.46 -11.29 -15.59
CA ASN A 8 -37.34 -11.66 -14.48
C ASN A 8 -38.80 -11.67 -14.94
N LYS A 9 -39.61 -12.53 -14.33
CA LYS A 9 -41.00 -12.81 -14.73
C LYS A 9 -41.97 -11.63 -14.52
N GLU A 10 -41.52 -10.53 -13.94
CA GLU A 10 -42.32 -9.32 -13.67
C GLU A 10 -42.36 -8.34 -14.87
N ASP A 11 -41.53 -8.54 -15.90
CA ASP A 11 -41.43 -7.63 -17.06
C ASP A 11 -42.36 -8.01 -18.24
N LEU A 12 -43.35 -8.89 -18.03
CA LEU A 12 -44.13 -9.48 -19.13
C LEU A 12 -45.03 -8.50 -19.90
N ASN A 13 -45.27 -7.29 -19.39
CA ASN A 13 -46.13 -6.27 -19.99
C ASN A 13 -45.46 -4.90 -20.13
N GLN A 14 -44.15 -4.83 -20.38
CA GLN A 14 -43.50 -3.57 -20.75
C GLN A 14 -43.61 -3.37 -22.26
N THR A 15 -44.38 -2.37 -22.68
CA THR A 15 -44.33 -1.86 -24.05
C THR A 15 -42.89 -1.36 -24.32
N PRO A 16 -42.24 -1.82 -25.40
CA PRO A 16 -40.88 -1.41 -25.67
C PRO A 16 -40.82 0.12 -25.82
N GLY A 17 -39.77 0.74 -25.28
CA GLY A 17 -39.58 2.19 -25.37
C GLY A 17 -39.46 2.68 -26.82
N PRO A 18 -39.70 3.98 -27.08
CA PRO A 18 -39.53 4.55 -28.42
C PRO A 18 -38.10 4.28 -28.93
N GLY A 19 -37.97 3.64 -30.09
CA GLY A 19 -36.69 3.22 -30.68
C GLY A 19 -36.28 1.76 -30.42
N SER A 20 -36.99 1.01 -29.55
CA SER A 20 -36.79 -0.44 -29.37
C SER A 20 -37.66 -1.30 -30.30
N TYR A 21 -38.55 -0.67 -31.07
CA TYR A 21 -39.31 -1.34 -32.13
C TYR A 21 -38.42 -1.54 -33.36
N SER A 22 -38.28 -2.78 -33.83
CA SER A 22 -37.63 -3.13 -35.11
C SER A 22 -38.65 -3.75 -36.06
N PRO A 23 -39.55 -2.95 -36.67
CA PRO A 23 -40.57 -3.46 -37.58
C PRO A 23 -39.97 -4.14 -38.81
N GLU A 24 -38.76 -3.78 -39.22
CA GLU A 24 -38.04 -4.41 -40.33
C GLU A 24 -37.66 -5.87 -40.08
N ARG A 25 -37.64 -6.30 -38.81
CA ARG A 25 -37.41 -7.70 -38.43
C ARG A 25 -38.69 -8.51 -38.30
N ALA A 26 -39.85 -7.84 -38.36
CA ALA A 26 -41.13 -8.52 -38.31
C ALA A 26 -41.38 -9.22 -39.66
N PRO A 27 -41.85 -10.48 -39.66
CA PRO A 27 -42.21 -11.15 -40.89
C PRO A 27 -43.39 -10.43 -41.57
N PRO A 28 -43.48 -10.46 -42.91
CA PRO A 28 -44.56 -9.82 -43.65
C PRO A 28 -45.93 -10.34 -43.21
N LEU A 29 -46.85 -9.43 -42.88
CA LEU A 29 -48.16 -9.72 -42.28
C LEU A 29 -49.07 -10.62 -43.15
N ASN A 30 -48.85 -10.64 -44.46
CA ASN A 30 -49.70 -11.34 -45.43
C ASN A 30 -49.04 -12.57 -46.08
N ALA A 31 -47.90 -13.04 -45.56
CA ALA A 31 -47.28 -14.25 -46.08
C ALA A 31 -47.95 -15.50 -45.48
N GLN A 32 -48.42 -16.40 -46.34
CA GLN A 32 -48.83 -17.73 -45.90
C GLN A 32 -47.63 -18.47 -45.31
N ARG A 33 -47.76 -18.92 -44.05
CA ARG A 33 -46.73 -19.70 -43.37
C ARG A 33 -47.20 -21.14 -43.29
N PRO A 34 -46.33 -22.11 -43.63
CA PRO A 34 -46.67 -23.52 -43.40
C PRO A 34 -46.90 -23.74 -41.89
N PRO A 35 -47.83 -24.62 -41.51
CA PRO A 35 -48.10 -24.90 -40.11
C PRO A 35 -46.85 -25.47 -39.43
N CYS A 36 -46.50 -24.90 -38.28
CA CYS A 36 -45.37 -25.35 -37.47
C CYS A 36 -45.92 -26.12 -36.26
N TYR A 37 -45.82 -27.45 -36.31
CA TYR A 37 -46.25 -28.32 -35.23
C TYR A 37 -45.06 -28.65 -34.32
N THR A 38 -45.23 -28.45 -33.02
CA THR A 38 -44.32 -28.99 -32.01
C THR A 38 -44.89 -30.29 -31.45
N ILE A 39 -44.10 -31.37 -31.50
CA ILE A 39 -44.50 -32.72 -31.05
C ILE A 39 -44.49 -32.84 -29.51
N GLY A 40 -43.94 -31.85 -28.79
CA GLY A 40 -43.81 -31.88 -27.34
C GLY A 40 -44.39 -30.64 -26.66
N THR A 41 -44.91 -30.82 -25.44
CA THR A 41 -45.25 -29.72 -24.54
C THR A 41 -43.98 -28.94 -24.20
N ARG A 42 -43.97 -27.63 -24.50
CA ARG A 42 -42.94 -26.72 -23.99
C ARG A 42 -43.22 -26.48 -22.52
N THR A 43 -42.76 -27.37 -21.64
CA THR A 43 -42.81 -27.10 -20.21
C THR A 43 -42.01 -25.83 -19.97
N ARG A 44 -42.60 -24.84 -19.30
CA ARG A 44 -41.76 -23.79 -18.73
C ARG A 44 -40.80 -24.52 -17.80
N TYR A 45 -39.50 -24.41 -18.02
CA TYR A 45 -38.52 -24.78 -16.99
C TYR A 45 -39.02 -24.12 -15.71
N ARG A 46 -39.48 -24.91 -14.74
CA ARG A 46 -39.82 -24.35 -13.44
C ARG A 46 -38.54 -23.67 -12.98
N SER A 47 -38.62 -22.36 -12.76
CA SER A 47 -37.62 -21.66 -11.96
C SER A 47 -37.42 -22.52 -10.72
N ALA A 48 -36.16 -22.94 -10.50
CA ALA A 48 -35.72 -23.89 -9.49
C ALA A 48 -36.71 -24.04 -8.33
N ASP A 49 -37.15 -25.28 -8.10
CA ASP A 49 -38.02 -25.60 -6.97
C ASP A 49 -37.47 -24.91 -5.69
N PRO A 50 -38.25 -24.07 -4.99
CA PRO A 50 -37.78 -23.43 -3.76
C PRO A 50 -37.48 -24.45 -2.66
N VAL A 51 -37.81 -25.72 -2.86
CA VAL A 51 -37.47 -26.80 -1.95
C VAL A 51 -35.97 -27.06 -2.01
N PRO A 52 -35.23 -26.84 -0.90
CA PRO A 52 -33.82 -27.21 -0.85
C PRO A 52 -33.68 -28.71 -1.08
N GLY A 53 -32.63 -29.12 -1.80
CA GLY A 53 -32.34 -30.55 -1.96
C GLY A 53 -32.18 -31.26 -0.61
N PRO A 54 -32.27 -32.60 -0.56
CA PRO A 54 -32.29 -33.38 0.68
C PRO A 54 -31.15 -33.07 1.66
N ASN A 55 -29.98 -32.64 1.16
CA ASN A 55 -28.82 -32.28 1.96
C ASN A 55 -28.65 -30.76 2.19
N ARG A 56 -29.68 -29.94 1.91
CA ARG A 56 -29.63 -28.46 1.99
C ARG A 56 -30.60 -27.87 3.02
N TYR A 57 -31.30 -28.70 3.80
CA TYR A 57 -32.07 -28.21 4.94
C TYR A 57 -31.11 -27.67 6.00
N THR A 58 -31.05 -26.35 6.14
CA THR A 58 -30.34 -25.67 7.23
C THR A 58 -31.37 -25.00 8.12
N LEU A 59 -31.27 -25.20 9.44
CA LEU A 59 -32.07 -24.42 10.37
C LEU A 59 -31.59 -22.97 10.35
N PRO A 60 -32.50 -21.98 10.43
CA PRO A 60 -32.10 -20.59 10.64
C PRO A 60 -31.38 -20.45 11.98
N ASP A 61 -30.44 -19.51 12.07
CA ASP A 61 -29.69 -19.25 13.30
C ASP A 61 -30.64 -18.98 14.47
N LEU A 62 -30.51 -19.77 15.53
CA LEU A 62 -31.36 -19.67 16.72
C LEU A 62 -30.84 -18.64 17.74
N MET A 63 -29.70 -18.01 17.45
CA MET A 63 -29.04 -17.04 18.32
C MET A 63 -28.83 -15.73 17.58
N GLY A 64 -29.19 -14.62 18.23
CA GLY A 64 -29.03 -13.28 17.69
C GLY A 64 -30.34 -12.64 17.22
N PRO A 65 -30.26 -11.47 16.55
CA PRO A 65 -31.43 -10.66 16.20
C PRO A 65 -32.22 -11.17 14.97
N GLN A 66 -31.71 -12.15 14.23
CA GLN A 66 -32.31 -12.63 12.97
C GLN A 66 -33.05 -13.97 13.11
N ILE A 67 -33.83 -14.13 14.19
CA ILE A 67 -34.66 -15.33 14.36
C ILE A 67 -36.01 -15.07 13.67
N PRO A 68 -36.42 -15.85 12.64
CA PRO A 68 -37.62 -15.55 11.84
C PRO A 68 -38.94 -15.55 12.63
N HIS A 69 -39.00 -16.31 13.72
CA HIS A 69 -40.24 -16.56 14.48
C HIS A 69 -40.24 -15.97 15.88
N LYS A 70 -39.21 -15.22 16.28
CA LYS A 70 -39.11 -14.65 17.63
C LYS A 70 -38.49 -13.25 17.55
N PRO A 71 -39.13 -12.22 18.13
CA PRO A 71 -38.48 -10.92 18.29
C PRO A 71 -37.32 -11.08 19.27
N SER A 72 -36.14 -10.57 18.88
CA SER A 72 -34.93 -10.62 19.70
C SER A 72 -34.30 -9.23 19.74
N SER A 73 -33.87 -8.81 20.92
CA SER A 73 -33.14 -7.55 21.08
C SER A 73 -31.80 -7.60 20.36
N ALA A 74 -31.25 -6.43 20.01
CA ALA A 74 -29.95 -6.34 19.37
C ALA A 74 -28.87 -7.07 20.21
N SER A 75 -28.15 -7.99 19.58
CA SER A 75 -27.04 -8.71 20.21
C SER A 75 -25.74 -7.95 19.96
N TYR A 76 -25.19 -7.37 21.02
CA TYR A 76 -23.92 -6.64 20.99
C TYR A 76 -22.82 -7.52 21.57
N SER A 77 -21.71 -7.66 20.84
CA SER A 77 -20.53 -8.38 21.30
C SER A 77 -19.54 -7.39 21.93
N PHE A 78 -19.11 -7.64 23.16
CA PHE A 78 -18.13 -6.78 23.87
C PHE A 78 -16.70 -6.88 23.33
N SER A 79 -16.39 -7.93 22.57
CA SER A 79 -15.11 -8.07 21.88
C SER A 79 -15.27 -7.76 20.40
N GLY A 80 -14.44 -6.87 19.88
CA GLY A 80 -14.43 -6.51 18.47
C GLY A 80 -14.36 -7.78 17.61
N ARG A 81 -15.33 -7.94 16.70
CA ARG A 81 -15.28 -9.00 15.69
C ARG A 81 -13.90 -8.95 15.02
N ARG A 82 -13.17 -10.06 15.10
CA ARG A 82 -11.87 -10.19 14.44
C ARG A 82 -12.11 -9.88 12.96
N LYS A 83 -11.30 -8.98 12.38
CA LYS A 83 -11.42 -8.68 10.94
C LYS A 83 -11.34 -10.00 10.17
N VAL A 84 -12.20 -10.16 9.18
CA VAL A 84 -12.20 -11.31 8.27
C VAL A 84 -10.78 -11.53 7.77
N GLY A 85 -10.22 -12.72 8.02
CA GLY A 85 -8.83 -13.07 7.68
C GLY A 85 -7.80 -12.82 8.77
N ALA A 86 -8.22 -12.73 10.04
CA ALA A 86 -7.32 -12.84 11.19
C ALA A 86 -6.67 -14.24 11.24
N PRO A 87 -5.49 -14.42 11.87
CA PRO A 87 -4.82 -15.73 11.93
C PRO A 87 -5.66 -16.84 12.58
N SER A 88 -6.68 -16.48 13.38
CA SER A 88 -7.62 -17.45 13.95
C SER A 88 -8.67 -17.98 12.97
N GLU A 89 -8.86 -17.32 11.83
CA GLU A 89 -9.81 -17.70 10.78
C GLU A 89 -9.06 -18.22 9.53
N ASP A 90 -7.93 -17.60 9.21
CA ASP A 90 -7.05 -18.01 8.11
C ASP A 90 -5.80 -18.72 8.66
N LEU A 91 -5.89 -20.04 8.74
CA LEU A 91 -4.80 -20.92 9.18
C LEU A 91 -3.55 -20.84 8.28
N ALA A 92 -3.65 -20.28 7.06
CA ALA A 92 -2.48 -20.05 6.22
C ALA A 92 -1.58 -18.92 6.77
N LYS A 93 -2.12 -18.06 7.64
CA LYS A 93 -1.38 -16.96 8.28
C LYS A 93 -0.78 -17.34 9.63
N THR A 94 -1.16 -18.49 10.19
CA THR A 94 -0.50 -19.01 11.39
C THR A 94 0.81 -19.69 10.99
N PRO A 95 1.95 -19.29 11.56
CA PRO A 95 3.21 -19.97 11.25
C PRO A 95 3.11 -21.44 11.62
N GLY A 96 3.50 -22.32 10.71
CA GLY A 96 3.55 -23.76 10.98
C GLY A 96 4.57 -24.07 12.10
N PRO A 97 4.53 -25.29 12.68
CA PRO A 97 5.42 -25.67 13.78
C PRO A 97 6.93 -25.52 13.46
N GLY A 98 7.32 -25.55 12.18
CA GLY A 98 8.70 -25.32 11.73
C GLY A 98 9.03 -23.89 11.30
N GLN A 99 8.07 -22.96 11.33
CA GLN A 99 8.30 -21.55 10.95
C GLN A 99 8.65 -20.65 12.13
N TYR A 100 8.58 -21.15 13.37
CA TYR A 100 9.08 -20.42 14.52
C TYR A 100 10.60 -20.35 14.45
N GLY A 101 11.15 -19.15 14.34
CA GLY A 101 12.59 -18.94 14.46
C GLY A 101 13.06 -19.23 15.88
N SER A 102 14.11 -20.03 16.02
CA SER A 102 14.78 -20.20 17.31
C SER A 102 15.43 -18.88 17.73
N THR A 103 15.21 -18.45 18.96
CA THR A 103 15.89 -17.29 19.53
C THR A 103 17.39 -17.56 19.64
N ASN A 104 18.21 -16.54 19.38
CA ASN A 104 19.66 -16.70 19.51
C ASN A 104 20.01 -16.95 21.01
N PRO A 105 20.76 -18.02 21.34
CA PRO A 105 21.15 -18.34 22.72
C PRO A 105 21.92 -17.22 23.43
N ASP A 106 22.61 -16.36 22.68
CA ASP A 106 23.34 -15.20 23.19
C ASP A 106 22.43 -14.15 23.86
N ILE A 107 21.11 -14.25 23.66
CA ILE A 107 20.12 -13.34 24.28
C ILE A 107 19.93 -13.66 25.76
N TYR A 108 19.96 -14.94 26.13
CA TYR A 108 19.65 -15.40 27.49
C TYR A 108 20.82 -16.11 28.17
N ARG A 109 21.92 -16.34 27.45
CA ARG A 109 23.18 -16.86 28.00
C ARG A 109 24.29 -15.85 27.79
N GLN A 110 25.29 -15.91 28.67
CA GLN A 110 26.52 -15.16 28.47
C GLN A 110 27.21 -15.65 27.19
N ARG A 111 27.37 -14.75 26.23
CA ARG A 111 28.02 -15.04 24.96
C ARG A 111 29.50 -15.33 25.18
N GLN A 112 29.99 -16.43 24.63
CA GLN A 112 31.41 -16.77 24.68
C GLN A 112 32.25 -15.77 23.86
N PRO A 113 33.52 -15.55 24.23
CA PRO A 113 34.41 -14.69 23.44
C PRO A 113 34.55 -15.23 22.02
N SER A 114 34.32 -14.36 21.02
CA SER A 114 34.46 -14.67 19.60
C SER A 114 35.69 -13.98 19.02
N PHE A 115 36.70 -14.80 18.69
CA PHE A 115 37.96 -14.33 18.11
C PHE A 115 37.88 -14.34 16.58
N SER A 116 38.46 -13.32 15.96
CA SER A 116 38.58 -13.20 14.51
C SER A 116 40.05 -13.01 14.16
N MET A 117 40.58 -13.76 13.19
CA MET A 117 41.97 -13.59 12.73
C MET A 117 42.18 -12.28 11.97
N GLN A 118 41.09 -11.70 11.45
CA GLN A 118 41.14 -10.42 10.74
C GLN A 118 41.01 -9.24 11.72
N SER A 119 41.71 -8.15 11.43
CA SER A 119 41.60 -6.91 12.19
C SER A 119 40.17 -6.37 12.09
N ARG A 120 39.58 -6.05 13.24
CA ARG A 120 38.28 -5.38 13.30
C ARG A 120 38.47 -3.89 13.05
N THR A 121 38.75 -3.52 11.80
CA THR A 121 38.77 -2.11 11.42
C THR A 121 37.32 -1.61 11.47
N LYS A 122 37.05 -0.59 12.30
CA LYS A 122 35.79 0.16 12.18
C LYS A 122 35.77 0.70 10.75
N ARG A 123 34.92 0.17 9.87
CA ARG A 123 34.68 0.81 8.59
C ARG A 123 34.16 2.20 8.93
N LEU A 124 34.85 3.24 8.46
CA LEU A 124 34.32 4.58 8.50
C LEU A 124 32.95 4.50 7.83
N SER A 125 31.90 4.81 8.58
CA SER A 125 30.55 4.96 8.01
C SER A 125 30.66 5.87 6.81
N TYR A 126 29.87 5.66 5.76
CA TYR A 126 29.83 6.54 4.58
C TYR A 126 29.48 8.01 4.95
N SER A 127 29.05 8.26 6.19
CA SER A 127 28.90 9.58 6.80
C SER A 127 30.23 10.23 7.25
N SER A 128 31.36 9.52 7.15
CA SER A 128 32.67 10.10 7.36
C SER A 128 32.92 11.11 6.24
N THR A 129 33.16 12.35 6.65
CA THR A 129 33.50 13.52 5.85
C THR A 129 34.84 13.34 5.14
N VAL A 130 35.00 12.27 4.36
CA VAL A 130 36.14 12.05 3.50
C VAL A 130 35.79 12.73 2.18
N PRO A 131 36.36 13.92 1.89
CA PRO A 131 36.12 14.57 0.61
C PRO A 131 36.55 13.60 -0.51
N GLY A 132 35.67 13.41 -1.49
CA GLY A 132 35.96 12.57 -2.65
C GLY A 132 37.17 13.09 -3.45
N PRO A 133 37.70 12.29 -4.39
CA PRO A 133 38.76 12.74 -5.28
C PRO A 133 38.31 14.01 -6.02
N GLY A 134 39.03 15.11 -5.85
CA GLY A 134 38.69 16.44 -6.39
C GLY A 134 37.96 17.39 -5.43
N ALA A 135 37.49 16.94 -4.26
CA ALA A 135 36.91 17.81 -3.23
C ALA A 135 37.95 18.40 -2.27
N TYR A 136 39.21 17.95 -2.34
CA TYR A 136 40.34 18.59 -1.66
C TYR A 136 40.71 19.90 -2.37
N SER A 137 40.56 21.03 -1.70
CA SER A 137 41.04 22.34 -2.17
C SER A 137 42.06 22.92 -1.18
N PRO A 138 43.36 22.57 -1.31
CA PRO A 138 44.40 23.10 -0.42
C PRO A 138 44.53 24.63 -0.49
N GLU A 139 44.10 25.24 -1.60
CA GLU A 139 44.11 26.70 -1.77
C GLU A 139 43.15 27.44 -0.84
N LYS A 140 42.12 26.77 -0.31
CA LYS A 140 41.14 27.38 0.59
C LYS A 140 41.60 27.39 2.06
N THR A 141 42.71 26.72 2.41
CA THR A 141 43.19 26.60 3.79
C THR A 141 44.22 27.66 4.19
N TYR A 142 44.75 28.45 3.24
CA TYR A 142 45.73 29.51 3.52
C TYR A 142 45.21 30.62 4.48
N GLY A 143 43.89 30.77 4.63
CA GLY A 143 43.29 31.68 5.61
C GLY A 143 43.20 31.11 7.03
N GLN A 144 43.27 29.78 7.18
CA GLN A 144 43.14 29.06 8.46
C GLN A 144 44.48 28.60 9.03
N LEU A 145 45.55 28.63 8.22
CA LEU A 145 46.90 28.32 8.67
C LEU A 145 47.44 29.45 9.55
N HIS A 146 48.17 29.09 10.60
CA HIS A 146 48.85 30.05 11.46
C HIS A 146 49.86 30.84 10.63
N LYS A 147 49.60 32.14 10.44
CA LYS A 147 50.55 33.05 9.80
C LYS A 147 51.72 33.27 10.74
N SER A 148 52.94 33.12 10.22
CA SER A 148 54.14 33.50 10.96
C SER A 148 54.06 34.99 11.32
N PRO A 149 54.45 35.39 12.54
CA PRO A 149 54.41 36.79 12.95
C PRO A 149 55.29 37.62 12.01
N SER A 150 54.72 38.70 11.48
CA SER A 150 55.42 39.65 10.61
C SER A 150 55.95 40.79 11.47
N PHE A 151 57.27 40.96 11.51
CA PHE A 151 57.94 42.03 12.24
C PHE A 151 58.45 43.09 11.26
N SER A 152 58.27 44.37 11.60
CA SER A 152 58.93 45.47 10.90
C SER A 152 60.04 46.02 11.80
N MET A 153 61.23 46.20 11.24
CA MET A 153 62.34 46.91 11.91
C MET A 153 62.42 48.28 11.28
N GLY A 154 61.89 49.28 11.99
CA GLY A 154 61.92 50.66 11.55
C GLY A 154 61.40 51.57 12.66
N ILE A 155 62.00 52.74 12.80
CA ILE A 155 61.49 53.78 13.69
C ILE A 155 60.16 54.26 13.08
N ARG A 156 59.04 53.91 13.71
CA ARG A 156 57.76 54.52 13.36
C ARG A 156 57.79 55.95 13.89
N HIS A 157 58.05 56.91 13.01
CA HIS A 157 57.94 58.33 13.35
C HIS A 157 56.50 58.58 13.83
N SER A 158 56.34 59.37 14.89
CA SER A 158 55.00 59.79 15.34
C SER A 158 54.29 60.50 14.19
N GLU A 159 52.97 60.38 14.09
CA GLU A 159 52.18 61.06 13.04
C GLU A 159 52.26 62.60 13.15
N PHE A 160 52.84 63.11 14.24
CA PHE A 160 53.03 64.53 14.53
C PHE A 160 54.49 64.96 14.31
N VAL A 161 55.00 64.84 13.08
CA VAL A 161 56.28 65.46 12.71
C VAL A 161 56.00 66.86 12.17
N VAL A 162 56.49 67.88 12.87
CA VAL A 162 56.46 69.27 12.37
C VAL A 162 57.58 69.49 11.35
N PRO A 163 57.29 70.04 10.15
CA PRO A 163 58.32 70.37 9.19
C PRO A 163 59.17 71.53 9.72
N LEU A 164 60.50 71.39 9.63
CA LEU A 164 61.44 72.41 10.07
C LEU A 164 61.49 73.55 9.06
N MET A 165 60.85 74.68 9.38
CA MET A 165 60.87 75.89 8.55
C MET A 165 62.10 76.74 8.88
N VAL A 166 63.08 76.78 7.97
CA VAL A 166 64.23 77.68 8.07
C VAL A 166 63.94 78.92 7.22
N HIS A 167 63.90 80.10 7.86
CA HIS A 167 63.95 81.37 7.15
C HIS A 167 65.42 81.72 6.90
N VAL A 168 65.83 81.64 5.63
CA VAL A 168 67.12 82.16 5.18
C VAL A 168 66.98 83.68 5.02
N LYS A 169 67.78 84.44 5.77
CA LYS A 169 68.00 85.87 5.49
C LYS A 169 69.11 85.97 4.44
N GLU A 170 68.85 86.73 3.39
CA GLU A 170 69.85 87.18 2.40
C GLU A 170 70.99 87.97 3.07
#